data_AF-A0A2W2H7G3-F1
#
_entry.id   AF-A0A2W2H7G3-F1
#
_cell.length_a   1.000
_cell.length_b   1.000
_cell.length_c   1.000
_cell.angle_alpha   90.00
_cell.angle_beta   90.00
_cell.angle_gamma   90.00
#
_symmetry.space_group_name_H-M   'P 1'
#
loop_
_entity.id
_entity.type
_entity.pdbx_description
1 polymer ?
#
loop_
_entity_poly.entity_id
_entity_poly.type
_entity_poly.pdbx_seq_one_letter_code
_entity_poly.pdbx_strand_id
1 'polypeptide(L)'
;MSADETFAVRLRELREAPPYWSRSDLARRIRAVAHPDDDIPHVPSLVGSIKQWESGIHMPGRKYRPLLARALGISEGNLFGDIGIWHPQGLEDELNEDDHDRLASALARPSRLDRPVVEALATILARQRRLDDMLGPNAIMAATAAEADAVVALLREAHGPARGLLLPVAAEYVQFHGWLNAEARNDQAALHLLTDAESLADETGDGSLVAQATDFKGWLARQQGVPRAAVRNFLAAHHTPGAHPAQRLGDAVQAAHGLALLGDTGEARRMLDVAAALEEDARSQAPGTAYWLTPDYHHLNIGLALLALEEGRAAAEHLRHGLGTLPADQHGAEWAQEYHMALHRTEAHA
;
A
#
# COMPACT_ATOMS: atom_id res chain seq x y z
N MET A 1 15.38 -8.31 -27.92
CA MET A 1 15.64 -7.98 -26.50
C MET A 1 14.78 -8.91 -25.68
N SER A 2 15.40 -9.63 -24.74
CA SER A 2 14.69 -10.52 -23.81
C SER A 2 13.70 -9.70 -22.97
N ALA A 3 12.51 -10.24 -22.71
CA ALA A 3 11.47 -9.57 -21.94
C ALA A 3 11.81 -9.40 -20.44
N ASP A 4 12.95 -9.93 -19.98
CA ASP A 4 13.35 -10.02 -18.57
C ASP A 4 14.52 -9.12 -18.17
N GLU A 5 14.90 -8.17 -19.04
CA GLU A 5 16.10 -7.37 -18.81
C GLU A 5 15.81 -6.08 -18.02
N THR A 6 16.42 -5.96 -16.83
CA THR A 6 16.25 -4.79 -15.96
C THR A 6 16.89 -3.52 -16.57
N PHE A 7 16.38 -2.34 -16.21
CA PHE A 7 16.94 -1.05 -16.64
C PHE A 7 18.46 -0.94 -16.43
N ALA A 8 18.97 -1.43 -15.29
CA ALA A 8 20.40 -1.36 -14.96
C ALA A 8 21.28 -2.12 -15.96
N VAL A 9 20.81 -3.30 -16.41
CA VAL A 9 21.49 -4.10 -17.43
C VAL A 9 21.37 -3.38 -18.77
N ARG A 10 20.16 -2.96 -19.15
CA ARG A 10 19.92 -2.27 -20.43
C ARG A 10 20.73 -0.99 -20.59
N LEU A 11 20.83 -0.16 -19.54
CA LEU A 11 21.66 1.05 -19.55
C LEU A 11 23.13 0.73 -19.81
N ARG A 12 23.65 -0.33 -19.17
CA ARG A 12 25.04 -0.77 -19.37
C ARG A 12 25.25 -1.28 -20.79
N GLU A 13 24.34 -2.09 -21.29
CA GLU A 13 24.42 -2.63 -22.66
C GLU A 13 24.39 -1.51 -23.70
N LEU A 14 23.45 -0.58 -23.60
CA LEU A 14 23.35 0.56 -24.53
C LEU A 14 24.59 1.45 -24.49
N ARG A 15 25.21 1.59 -23.31
CA ARG A 15 26.44 2.37 -23.16
C ARG A 15 27.64 1.66 -23.80
N GLU A 16 27.72 0.33 -23.67
CA GLU A 16 28.86 -0.46 -24.13
C GLU A 16 28.72 -0.94 -25.58
N ALA A 17 27.50 -0.91 -26.13
CA ALA A 17 27.21 -1.18 -27.54
C ALA A 17 27.93 -0.17 -28.46
N PRO A 18 28.29 -0.57 -29.69
CA PRO A 18 28.89 0.35 -30.64
C PRO A 18 27.96 1.53 -31.01
N PRO A 19 28.44 2.79 -30.95
CA PRO A 19 29.78 3.20 -30.52
C PRO A 19 29.93 3.17 -28.99
N TYR A 20 30.98 2.50 -28.52
CA TYR A 20 31.26 2.37 -27.09
C TYR A 20 31.42 3.75 -26.42
N TRP A 21 30.71 3.94 -25.30
CA TRP A 21 30.87 5.09 -24.43
C TRP A 21 31.39 4.66 -23.06
N SER A 22 32.45 5.30 -22.57
CA SER A 22 32.75 5.20 -21.13
C SER A 22 31.65 5.90 -20.33
N ARG A 23 31.56 5.63 -19.02
CA ARG A 23 30.65 6.40 -18.13
C ARG A 23 30.90 7.91 -18.21
N SER A 24 32.16 8.31 -18.42
CA SER A 24 32.53 9.72 -18.59
C SER A 24 32.04 10.29 -19.92
N ASP A 25 32.02 9.49 -20.98
CA ASP A 25 31.47 9.90 -22.28
C ASP A 25 29.94 10.06 -22.20
N LEU A 26 29.25 9.11 -21.55
CA LEU A 26 27.81 9.22 -21.30
C LEU A 26 27.47 10.44 -20.42
N ALA A 27 28.25 10.70 -19.36
CA ALA A 27 28.09 11.89 -18.54
C ALA A 27 28.25 13.20 -19.34
N ARG A 28 29.23 13.26 -20.25
CA ARG A 28 29.39 14.41 -21.16
C ARG A 28 28.21 14.55 -22.12
N ARG A 29 27.67 13.44 -22.63
CA ARG A 29 26.49 13.44 -23.50
C ARG A 29 25.23 13.93 -22.77
N ILE A 30 24.97 13.46 -21.56
CA ILE A 30 23.85 13.93 -20.71
C ILE A 30 23.92 15.45 -20.52
N ARG A 31 25.10 15.99 -20.22
CA ARG A 31 25.29 17.45 -20.11
C ARG A 31 25.08 18.19 -21.42
N ALA A 32 25.46 17.58 -22.55
CA ALA A 32 25.31 18.21 -23.86
C ALA A 32 23.85 18.29 -24.34
N VAL A 33 22.98 17.40 -23.87
CA VAL A 33 21.53 17.39 -24.20
C VAL A 33 20.67 18.12 -23.15
N ALA A 34 21.28 18.59 -22.07
CA ALA A 34 20.61 19.35 -21.02
C ALA A 34 20.34 20.80 -21.46
N HIS A 35 19.24 21.39 -20.97
CA HIS A 35 18.97 22.81 -21.14
C HIS A 35 19.99 23.63 -20.32
N PRO A 36 20.36 24.85 -20.75
CA PRO A 36 21.23 25.73 -19.95
C PRO A 36 20.74 25.99 -18.52
N ASP A 37 19.43 25.89 -18.30
CA ASP A 37 18.78 26.09 -16.99
C ASP A 37 18.73 24.81 -16.14
N ASP A 38 19.09 23.64 -16.71
CA ASP A 38 19.10 22.38 -15.96
C ASP A 38 20.32 22.35 -15.02
N ASP A 39 20.08 22.21 -13.72
CA ASP A 39 21.15 21.98 -12.74
C ASP A 39 21.69 20.54 -12.84
N ILE A 40 22.67 20.37 -13.75
CA ILE A 40 23.35 19.10 -14.00
C ILE A 40 24.73 19.07 -13.33
N PRO A 41 25.00 18.07 -12.48
CA PRO A 41 26.30 17.91 -11.84
C PRO A 41 27.46 17.85 -12.81
N HIS A 42 28.65 18.24 -12.34
CA HIS A 42 29.88 18.09 -13.11
C HIS A 42 30.16 16.62 -13.44
N VAL A 43 30.86 16.38 -14.55
CA VAL A 43 31.11 15.05 -15.13
C VAL A 43 31.54 14.00 -14.09
N PRO A 44 32.47 14.25 -13.15
CA PRO A 44 32.85 13.25 -12.15
C PRO A 44 31.71 12.81 -11.22
N SER A 45 30.84 13.74 -10.82
CA SER A 45 29.67 13.44 -9.98
C SER A 45 28.65 12.61 -10.76
N LEU A 46 28.41 12.97 -12.02
CA LEU A 46 27.49 12.26 -12.90
C LEU A 46 27.99 10.85 -13.27
N VAL A 47 29.30 10.65 -13.37
CA VAL A 47 29.91 9.30 -13.49
C VAL A 47 29.59 8.44 -12.27
N GLY A 48 29.60 9.03 -11.07
CA GLY A 48 29.16 8.37 -9.84
C GLY A 48 27.71 7.93 -9.91
N SER A 49 26.80 8.81 -10.37
CA SER A 49 25.38 8.48 -10.57
C SER A 49 25.18 7.36 -11.59
N ILE A 50 25.86 7.42 -12.74
CA ILE A 50 25.79 6.36 -13.77
C ILE A 50 26.25 5.02 -13.21
N LYS A 51 27.31 5.00 -12.38
CA LYS A 51 27.78 3.77 -11.73
C LYS A 51 26.69 3.17 -10.82
N GLN A 52 25.98 4.00 -10.05
CA GLN A 52 24.90 3.56 -9.15
C GLN A 52 23.66 3.08 -9.92
N TRP A 53 23.36 3.68 -11.07
CA TRP A 53 22.27 3.26 -11.95
C TRP A 53 22.55 1.90 -12.58
N GLU A 54 23.75 1.71 -13.11
CA GLU A 54 24.15 0.43 -13.71
C GLU A 54 24.32 -0.70 -12.69
N SER A 55 24.48 -0.39 -11.40
CA SER A 55 24.52 -1.41 -10.36
C SER A 55 23.13 -1.81 -9.86
N GLY A 56 22.07 -1.12 -10.29
CA GLY A 56 20.69 -1.36 -9.83
C GLY A 56 20.42 -0.92 -8.39
N ILE A 57 21.37 -0.22 -7.75
CA ILE A 57 21.22 0.25 -6.36
C ILE A 57 20.32 1.50 -6.32
N HIS A 58 20.41 2.35 -7.36
CA HIS A 58 19.59 3.56 -7.48
C HIS A 58 19.00 3.66 -8.89
N MET A 59 17.80 4.21 -8.99
CA MET A 59 17.21 4.60 -10.27
C MET A 59 17.51 6.07 -10.58
N PRO A 60 17.64 6.46 -11.86
CA PRO A 60 17.72 7.87 -12.23
C PRO A 60 16.40 8.57 -11.90
N GLY A 61 16.51 9.67 -11.15
CA GLY A 61 15.39 10.57 -10.89
C GLY A 61 14.84 11.20 -12.17
N ARG A 62 13.64 11.77 -12.09
CA ARG A 62 12.85 12.28 -13.23
C ARG A 62 13.64 13.19 -14.17
N LYS A 63 14.48 14.10 -13.64
CA LYS A 63 15.31 14.99 -14.46
C LYS A 63 16.29 14.25 -15.39
N TYR A 64 16.79 13.09 -14.98
CA TYR A 64 17.80 12.34 -15.72
C TYR A 64 17.20 11.37 -16.75
N ARG A 65 15.93 10.97 -16.62
CA ARG A 65 15.28 10.03 -17.56
C ARG A 65 15.20 10.56 -19.00
N PRO A 66 14.66 11.76 -19.27
CA PRO A 66 14.65 12.33 -20.62
C PRO A 66 16.05 12.69 -21.11
N LEU A 67 16.99 13.00 -20.20
CA LEU A 67 18.38 13.29 -20.57
C LEU A 67 19.13 12.02 -20.99
N LEU A 68 18.92 10.90 -20.29
CA LEU A 68 19.50 9.61 -20.63
C LEU A 68 18.94 9.09 -21.95
N ALA A 69 17.63 9.15 -22.14
CA ALA A 69 16.96 8.79 -23.39
C ALA A 69 17.53 9.60 -24.57
N ARG A 70 17.60 10.93 -24.45
CA ARG A 70 18.20 11.81 -25.46
C ARG A 70 19.69 11.55 -25.68
N ALA A 71 20.46 11.34 -24.61
CA ALA A 71 21.90 11.09 -24.70
C ALA A 71 22.24 9.76 -25.38
N LEU A 72 21.36 8.76 -25.24
CA LEU A 72 21.49 7.43 -25.84
C LEU A 72 20.76 7.30 -27.19
N GLY A 73 19.93 8.27 -27.55
CA GLY A 73 19.19 8.28 -28.83
C GLY A 73 18.05 7.26 -28.90
N ILE A 74 17.46 6.91 -27.76
CA ILE A 74 16.33 5.97 -27.68
C ILE A 74 15.17 6.58 -26.89
N SER A 75 13.97 6.04 -27.03
CA SER A 75 12.82 6.49 -26.24
C SER A 75 12.96 6.09 -24.77
N GLU A 76 12.33 6.84 -23.87
CA GLU A 76 12.27 6.49 -22.45
C GLU A 76 11.63 5.09 -22.26
N GLY A 77 10.55 4.79 -22.97
CA GLY A 77 9.92 3.47 -22.95
C GLY A 77 10.87 2.33 -23.36
N ASN A 78 11.77 2.54 -24.33
CA ASN A 78 12.74 1.52 -24.72
C ASN A 78 13.91 1.42 -23.73
N LEU A 79 14.33 2.54 -23.12
CA LEU A 79 15.42 2.56 -22.14
C LEU A 79 15.00 1.91 -20.82
N PHE A 80 13.83 2.28 -20.32
CA PHE A 80 13.32 1.83 -19.05
C PHE A 80 12.54 0.51 -19.19
N GLY A 81 11.99 0.20 -20.37
CA GLY A 81 11.12 -0.95 -20.63
C GLY A 81 9.66 -0.56 -20.39
N ASP A 82 8.73 -1.53 -20.47
CA ASP A 82 7.36 -1.40 -19.95
C ASP A 82 7.38 -1.37 -18.41
N ILE A 83 8.16 -0.46 -17.83
CA ILE A 83 7.83 0.15 -16.55
C ILE A 83 6.75 1.15 -16.92
N GLY A 84 5.51 0.69 -16.88
CA GLY A 84 4.34 1.33 -17.48
C GLY A 84 4.33 2.85 -17.33
N ILE A 85 4.54 3.54 -18.45
CA ILE A 85 3.85 4.80 -18.70
C ILE A 85 2.60 4.43 -19.49
N TRP A 86 1.68 3.74 -18.81
CA TRP A 86 0.28 3.91 -19.10
C TRP A 86 -0.07 5.31 -18.59
N HIS A 87 -0.49 6.19 -19.51
CA HIS A 87 -1.11 7.45 -19.16
C HIS A 87 -2.63 7.23 -19.15
N PRO A 88 -3.25 6.95 -18.00
CA PRO A 88 -4.67 7.14 -17.88
C PRO A 88 -4.94 8.64 -17.90
N GLN A 89 -5.92 9.02 -18.70
CA GLN A 89 -6.52 10.34 -18.58
C GLN A 89 -7.08 10.48 -17.15
N GLY A 90 -6.51 11.39 -16.35
CA GLY A 90 -7.01 11.71 -15.00
C GLY A 90 -5.96 11.73 -13.87
N LEU A 91 -4.72 11.30 -14.09
CA LEU A 91 -3.67 11.20 -13.05
C LEU A 91 -2.61 12.32 -13.07
N GLU A 92 -2.86 13.47 -13.72
CA GLU A 92 -1.87 14.57 -13.73
C GLU A 92 -1.70 15.27 -12.37
N ASP A 93 -2.60 15.02 -11.40
CA ASP A 93 -2.64 15.72 -10.10
C ASP A 93 -2.17 14.91 -8.87
N GLU A 94 -1.70 13.67 -9.02
CA GLU A 94 -1.74 12.71 -7.90
C GLU A 94 -0.45 12.44 -7.11
N LEU A 95 0.70 13.07 -7.41
CA LEU A 95 1.82 13.30 -6.47
C LEU A 95 2.68 14.42 -7.09
N ASN A 96 2.44 15.68 -6.72
CA ASN A 96 3.32 16.74 -7.19
C ASN A 96 4.64 16.71 -6.38
N GLU A 97 5.74 17.18 -6.98
CA GLU A 97 7.01 17.38 -6.27
C GLU A 97 6.83 18.29 -5.03
N ASP A 98 5.78 19.13 -5.01
CA ASP A 98 5.44 19.97 -3.85
C ASP A 98 5.10 19.16 -2.59
N ASP A 99 4.52 17.96 -2.68
CA ASP A 99 4.12 17.19 -1.49
C ASP A 99 5.31 16.52 -0.80
N HIS A 100 6.29 16.01 -1.57
CA HIS A 100 7.56 15.52 -1.01
C HIS A 100 8.45 16.67 -0.50
N ASP A 101 8.46 17.83 -1.19
CA ASP A 101 9.16 19.03 -0.72
C ASP A 101 8.50 19.61 0.54
N ARG A 102 7.17 19.51 0.67
CA ARG A 102 6.45 19.86 1.90
C ARG A 102 6.79 18.91 3.05
N LEU A 103 6.86 17.61 2.81
CA LEU A 103 7.31 16.63 3.80
C LEU A 103 8.76 16.92 4.24
N ALA A 104 9.68 17.12 3.28
CA ALA A 104 11.07 17.48 3.58
C ALA A 104 11.18 18.81 4.36
N SER A 105 10.37 19.81 4.01
CA SER A 105 10.30 21.09 4.71
C SER A 105 9.72 20.96 6.13
N ALA A 106 8.71 20.10 6.34
CA ALA A 106 8.13 19.81 7.64
C ALA A 106 9.15 19.13 8.56
N LEU A 107 9.87 18.12 8.03
CA LEU A 107 10.96 17.43 8.73
C LEU A 107 12.14 18.35 9.04
N ALA A 108 12.42 19.33 8.17
CA ALA A 108 13.48 20.31 8.40
C ALA A 108 13.13 21.38 9.46
N ARG A 109 11.84 21.58 9.78
CA ARG A 109 11.38 22.60 10.75
C ARG A 109 10.20 22.10 11.62
N PRO A 110 10.45 21.21 12.60
CA PRO A 110 9.42 20.66 13.48
C PRO A 110 8.59 21.73 14.23
N SER A 111 9.16 22.91 14.47
CA SER A 111 8.49 24.05 15.13
C SER A 111 7.35 24.68 14.30
N ARG A 112 7.15 24.26 13.05
CA ARG A 112 6.06 24.72 12.16
C ARG A 112 5.01 23.64 11.88
N LEU A 113 4.89 22.63 12.76
CA LEU A 113 3.82 21.63 12.66
C LEU A 113 2.44 22.31 12.82
N ASP A 114 1.82 22.65 11.70
CA ASP A 114 0.50 23.23 11.60
C ASP A 114 -0.45 22.29 10.82
N ARG A 115 -1.73 22.66 10.79
CA ARG A 115 -2.77 21.83 10.16
C ARG A 115 -2.47 21.52 8.68
N PRO A 116 -2.07 22.48 7.82
CA PRO A 116 -1.69 22.18 6.43
C PRO A 116 -0.59 21.13 6.29
N VAL A 117 0.42 21.15 7.16
CA VAL A 117 1.49 20.13 7.14
C VAL A 117 0.95 18.75 7.48
N VAL A 118 0.10 18.64 8.51
CA VAL A 118 -0.52 17.38 8.90
C VAL A 118 -1.45 16.84 7.81
N GLU A 119 -2.22 17.72 7.15
CA GLU A 119 -3.09 17.35 6.02
C GLU A 119 -2.27 16.85 4.81
N ALA A 120 -1.11 17.45 4.54
CA ALA A 120 -0.19 16.96 3.51
C ALA A 120 0.33 15.56 3.84
N LEU A 121 0.73 15.29 5.09
CA LEU A 121 1.15 13.95 5.55
C LEU A 121 0.03 12.92 5.35
N ALA A 122 -1.20 13.23 5.75
CA ALA A 122 -2.34 12.35 5.55
C ALA A 122 -2.61 12.09 4.05
N THR A 123 -2.45 13.10 3.20
CA THR A 123 -2.61 12.97 1.74
C THR A 123 -1.55 12.07 1.13
N ILE A 124 -0.29 12.21 1.54
CA ILE A 124 0.81 11.33 1.10
C ILE A 124 0.50 9.87 1.47
N LEU A 125 0.08 9.63 2.72
CA LEU A 125 -0.27 8.29 3.18
C LEU A 125 -1.43 7.68 2.39
N ALA A 126 -2.50 8.45 2.14
CA ALA A 126 -3.63 7.99 1.34
C ALA A 126 -3.20 7.59 -0.08
N ARG A 127 -2.26 8.31 -0.68
CA ARG A 127 -1.70 8.00 -2.00
C ARG A 127 -0.80 6.77 -1.97
N GLN A 128 0.01 6.59 -0.93
CA GLN A 128 0.83 5.39 -0.76
C GLN A 128 0.00 4.11 -0.69
N ARG A 129 -1.17 4.15 -0.04
CA ARG A 129 -2.11 3.01 -0.04
C ARG A 129 -2.57 2.64 -1.45
N ARG A 130 -2.80 3.62 -2.32
CA ARG A 130 -3.14 3.35 -3.73
C ARG A 130 -1.95 2.83 -4.53
N LEU A 131 -0.74 3.27 -4.20
CA LEU A 131 0.48 2.72 -4.81
C LEU A 131 0.72 1.26 -4.40
N ASP A 132 0.39 0.89 -3.16
CA ASP A 132 0.44 -0.50 -2.67
C ASP A 132 -0.44 -1.42 -3.51
N ASP A 133 -1.71 -1.04 -3.71
CA ASP A 133 -2.66 -1.77 -4.55
C ASP A 133 -2.12 -2.10 -5.95
N MET A 134 -1.25 -1.23 -6.50
CA MET A 134 -0.71 -1.35 -7.85
C MET A 134 0.67 -2.02 -7.93
N LEU A 135 1.56 -1.73 -6.98
CA LEU A 135 2.98 -2.10 -7.04
C LEU A 135 3.34 -3.21 -6.05
N GLY A 136 2.46 -3.45 -5.07
CA GLY A 136 2.68 -4.35 -3.95
C GLY A 136 3.62 -3.80 -2.86
N PRO A 137 3.73 -4.52 -1.74
CA PRO A 137 4.26 -3.96 -0.50
C PRO A 137 5.76 -3.72 -0.57
N ASN A 138 6.51 -4.61 -1.24
CA ASN A 138 7.96 -4.53 -1.35
C ASN A 138 8.45 -3.28 -2.09
N ALA A 139 7.66 -2.76 -3.03
CA ALA A 139 8.04 -1.61 -3.84
C ALA A 139 8.05 -0.30 -3.02
N ILE A 140 7.17 -0.19 -2.02
CA ILE A 140 6.99 1.03 -1.22
C ILE A 140 7.48 0.89 0.24
N MET A 141 7.72 -0.34 0.72
CA MET A 141 8.10 -0.65 2.11
C MET A 141 9.17 0.29 2.69
N ALA A 142 10.29 0.45 1.98
CA ALA A 142 11.42 1.22 2.50
C ALA A 142 11.10 2.72 2.65
N ALA A 143 10.30 3.27 1.74
CA ALA A 143 9.87 4.66 1.80
C ALA A 143 8.85 4.86 2.94
N THR A 144 7.83 4.00 3.01
CA THR A 144 6.82 4.05 4.08
C THR A 144 7.43 3.86 5.47
N ALA A 145 8.43 2.97 5.61
CA ALA A 145 9.14 2.78 6.87
C ALA A 145 9.87 4.07 7.32
N ALA A 146 10.61 4.71 6.41
CA ALA A 146 11.31 5.95 6.71
C ALA A 146 10.35 7.10 7.05
N GLU A 147 9.21 7.19 6.37
CA GLU A 147 8.18 8.19 6.65
C GLU A 147 7.47 7.94 7.99
N ALA A 148 7.14 6.68 8.30
CA ALA A 148 6.55 6.31 9.59
C ALA A 148 7.50 6.66 10.75
N ASP A 149 8.79 6.33 10.63
CA ASP A 149 9.80 6.71 11.63
C ASP A 149 9.90 8.21 11.81
N ALA A 150 9.85 8.96 10.71
CA ALA A 150 9.94 10.42 10.71
C ALA A 150 8.69 11.07 11.35
N VAL A 151 7.50 10.59 11.02
CA VAL A 151 6.23 11.06 11.60
C VAL A 151 6.14 10.72 13.08
N VAL A 152 6.57 9.53 13.50
CA VAL A 152 6.63 9.16 14.92
C VAL A 152 7.65 10.02 15.68
N ALA A 153 8.79 10.34 15.08
CA ALA A 153 9.76 11.27 15.68
C ALA A 153 9.15 12.67 15.87
N LEU A 154 8.47 13.20 14.85
CA LEU A 154 7.74 14.47 14.96
C LEU A 154 6.67 14.41 16.06
N LEU A 155 5.94 13.31 16.18
CA LEU A 155 4.91 13.13 17.22
C LEU A 155 5.48 13.20 18.64
N ARG A 156 6.70 12.67 18.86
CA ARG A 156 7.38 12.71 20.17
C ARG A 156 7.76 14.13 20.57
N GLU A 157 8.11 14.98 19.61
CA GLU A 157 8.48 16.38 19.82
C GLU A 157 7.25 17.32 19.85
N ALA A 158 6.14 16.89 19.27
CA ALA A 158 4.92 17.69 19.21
C ALA A 158 4.23 17.79 20.59
N HIS A 159 3.67 18.98 20.86
CA HIS A 159 2.94 19.27 22.10
C HIS A 159 1.63 20.01 21.83
N GLY A 160 0.71 19.94 22.79
CA GLY A 160 -0.55 20.67 22.76
C GLY A 160 -1.38 20.39 21.49
N PRO A 161 -1.99 21.42 20.87
CA PRO A 161 -2.82 21.23 19.67
C PRO A 161 -2.11 20.57 18.49
N ALA A 162 -0.80 20.79 18.33
CA ALA A 162 -0.04 20.23 17.22
C ALA A 162 0.10 18.70 17.36
N ARG A 163 0.32 18.20 18.58
CA ARG A 163 0.29 16.75 18.87
C ARG A 163 -1.07 16.15 18.58
N GLY A 164 -2.14 16.83 18.99
CA GLY A 164 -3.52 16.36 18.77
C GLY A 164 -3.87 16.23 17.27
N LEU A 165 -3.34 17.11 16.42
CA LEU A 165 -3.51 17.00 14.96
C LEU A 165 -2.68 15.85 14.37
N LEU A 166 -1.44 15.68 14.80
CA LEU A 166 -0.51 14.72 14.21
C LEU A 166 -0.75 13.27 14.67
N LEU A 167 -1.26 13.07 15.88
CA LEU A 167 -1.42 11.75 16.48
C LEU A 167 -2.23 10.76 15.61
N PRO A 168 -3.42 11.10 15.08
CA PRO A 168 -4.17 10.20 14.19
C PRO A 168 -3.37 9.79 12.94
N VAL A 169 -2.70 10.76 12.31
CA VAL A 169 -1.90 10.54 11.11
C VAL A 169 -0.70 9.63 11.42
N ALA A 170 -0.04 9.83 12.57
CA ALA A 170 1.04 8.96 13.02
C ALA A 170 0.57 7.53 13.30
N ALA A 171 -0.58 7.36 13.96
CA ALA A 171 -1.21 6.04 14.15
C ALA A 171 -1.43 5.35 12.80
N GLU A 172 -1.98 6.06 11.82
CA GLU A 172 -2.22 5.52 10.47
C GLU A 172 -0.93 5.17 9.71
N TYR A 173 0.14 5.96 9.83
CA TYR A 173 1.43 5.64 9.22
C TYR A 173 2.02 4.35 9.79
N VAL A 174 1.99 4.19 11.13
CA VAL A 174 2.46 2.98 11.79
C VAL A 174 1.58 1.78 11.42
N GLN A 175 0.26 1.97 11.36
CA GLN A 175 -0.70 0.94 10.94
C GLN A 175 -0.40 0.47 9.51
N PHE A 176 -0.22 1.40 8.58
CA PHE A 176 0.04 1.08 7.18
C PHE A 176 1.40 0.42 6.99
N HIS A 177 2.45 0.86 7.69
CA HIS A 177 3.72 0.16 7.71
C HIS A 177 3.57 -1.28 8.27
N GLY A 178 2.72 -1.47 9.28
CA GLY A 178 2.33 -2.79 9.78
C GLY A 178 1.63 -3.65 8.72
N TRP A 179 0.71 -3.06 7.96
CA TRP A 179 0.03 -3.72 6.83
C TRP A 179 1.01 -4.21 5.76
N LEU A 180 1.92 -3.35 5.29
CA LEU A 180 2.91 -3.73 4.27
C LEU A 180 3.75 -4.92 4.74
N ASN A 181 4.16 -4.93 6.02
CA ASN A 181 4.87 -6.07 6.59
C ASN A 181 4.00 -7.32 6.68
N ALA A 182 2.71 -7.19 6.96
CA ALA A 182 1.78 -8.32 7.01
C ALA A 182 1.61 -8.96 5.63
N GLU A 183 1.41 -8.13 4.60
CA GLU A 183 1.27 -8.58 3.20
C GLU A 183 2.57 -9.21 2.68
N ALA A 184 3.72 -8.61 2.99
CA ALA A 184 5.04 -9.18 2.68
C ALA A 184 5.44 -10.39 3.55
N ARG A 185 4.56 -10.87 4.43
CA ARG A 185 4.79 -12.02 5.34
C ARG A 185 5.92 -11.82 6.36
N ASN A 186 6.26 -10.56 6.68
CA ASN A 186 7.13 -10.17 7.79
C ASN A 186 6.34 -10.15 9.11
N ASP A 187 5.72 -11.28 9.45
CA ASP A 187 4.66 -11.38 10.45
C ASP A 187 5.02 -10.82 11.84
N GLN A 188 6.27 -11.01 12.29
CA GLN A 188 6.70 -10.50 13.60
C GLN A 188 6.78 -8.97 13.63
N ALA A 189 7.30 -8.36 12.57
CA ALA A 189 7.37 -6.91 12.43
C ALA A 189 5.95 -6.33 12.29
N ALA A 190 5.10 -6.97 11.49
CA ALA A 190 3.70 -6.61 11.33
C ALA A 190 2.96 -6.58 12.67
N LEU A 191 3.04 -7.64 13.47
CA LEU A 191 2.36 -7.70 14.76
C LEU A 191 2.83 -6.61 15.74
N HIS A 192 4.13 -6.33 15.76
CA HIS A 192 4.69 -5.26 16.59
C HIS A 192 4.14 -3.89 16.17
N LEU A 193 4.26 -3.56 14.88
CA LEU A 193 3.78 -2.29 14.32
C LEU A 193 2.26 -2.11 14.49
N LEU A 194 1.46 -3.15 14.25
CA LEU A 194 0.01 -3.07 14.42
C LEU A 194 -0.40 -2.90 15.88
N THR A 195 0.38 -3.45 16.83
CA THR A 195 0.15 -3.23 18.27
C THR A 195 0.52 -1.81 18.69
N ASP A 196 1.61 -1.26 18.14
CA ASP A 196 1.98 0.15 18.36
C ASP A 196 0.93 1.09 17.75
N ALA A 197 0.43 0.79 16.55
CA ALA A 197 -0.62 1.55 15.89
C ALA A 197 -1.93 1.56 16.68
N GLU A 198 -2.36 0.40 17.20
CA GLU A 198 -3.53 0.28 18.09
C GLU A 198 -3.35 1.14 19.35
N SER A 199 -2.16 1.09 19.97
CA SER A 199 -1.85 1.92 21.15
C SER A 199 -1.90 3.42 20.86
N LEU A 200 -1.38 3.85 19.71
CA LEU A 200 -1.45 5.25 19.27
C LEU A 200 -2.88 5.66 18.93
N ALA A 201 -3.66 4.77 18.31
CA ALA A 201 -5.06 5.02 17.97
C ALA A 201 -5.94 5.16 19.22
N ASP A 202 -5.69 4.38 20.28
CA ASP A 202 -6.38 4.52 21.56
C ASP A 202 -6.20 5.92 22.16
N GLU A 203 -5.00 6.52 22.04
CA GLU A 203 -4.76 7.90 22.50
C GLU A 203 -5.59 8.94 21.73
N THR A 204 -6.03 8.65 20.50
CA THR A 204 -6.86 9.56 19.70
C THR A 204 -8.33 9.56 20.12
N GLY A 205 -8.82 8.44 20.66
CA GLY A 205 -10.25 8.19 20.85
C GLY A 205 -11.02 7.94 19.54
N ASP A 206 -10.34 7.76 18.41
CA ASP A 206 -10.94 7.42 17.12
C ASP A 206 -11.11 5.89 17.00
N GLY A 207 -12.35 5.44 17.19
CA GLY A 207 -12.70 4.03 17.11
C GLY A 207 -12.47 3.40 15.73
N SER A 208 -12.50 4.17 14.64
CA SER A 208 -12.25 3.65 13.30
C SER A 208 -10.77 3.30 13.10
N LEU A 209 -9.84 4.06 13.71
CA LEU A 209 -8.42 3.75 13.69
C LEU A 209 -8.08 2.52 14.55
N VAL A 210 -8.65 2.44 15.75
CA VAL A 210 -8.46 1.27 16.64
C VAL A 210 -9.00 0.01 15.98
N ALA A 211 -10.20 0.07 15.42
CA ALA A 211 -10.80 -1.05 14.70
C ALA A 211 -9.93 -1.52 13.54
N GLN A 212 -9.37 -0.60 12.74
CA GLN A 212 -8.57 -0.98 11.57
C GLN A 212 -7.23 -1.64 11.95
N ALA A 213 -6.53 -1.13 12.97
CA ALA A 213 -5.31 -1.76 13.46
C ALA A 213 -5.59 -3.18 14.01
N THR A 214 -6.73 -3.34 14.67
CA THR A 214 -7.18 -4.63 15.23
C THR A 214 -7.60 -5.61 14.15
N ASP A 215 -8.32 -5.15 13.12
CA ASP A 215 -8.71 -5.92 11.93
C ASP A 215 -7.48 -6.51 11.24
N PHE A 216 -6.43 -5.70 11.02
CA PHE A 216 -5.17 -6.18 10.43
C PHE A 216 -4.46 -7.24 11.27
N LYS A 217 -4.56 -7.19 12.61
CA LYS A 217 -4.09 -8.29 13.48
C LYS A 217 -4.92 -9.57 13.30
N GLY A 218 -6.22 -9.42 13.05
CA GLY A 218 -7.12 -10.51 12.67
C GLY A 218 -6.74 -11.14 11.34
N TRP A 219 -6.49 -10.32 10.32
CA TRP A 219 -6.02 -10.74 9.00
C TRP A 219 -4.69 -11.49 9.11
N LEU A 220 -3.72 -10.95 9.85
CA LEU A 220 -2.42 -11.59 10.06
C LEU A 220 -2.57 -12.99 10.70
N ALA A 221 -3.38 -13.10 11.75
CA ALA A 221 -3.66 -14.36 12.42
C ALA A 221 -4.38 -15.37 11.50
N ARG A 222 -5.24 -14.89 10.59
CA ARG A 222 -5.88 -15.71 9.56
C ARG A 222 -4.87 -16.25 8.57
N GLN A 223 -3.97 -15.40 8.05
CA GLN A 223 -2.91 -15.86 7.13
C GLN A 223 -1.94 -16.86 7.78
N GLN A 224 -1.75 -16.77 9.10
CA GLN A 224 -0.97 -17.74 9.88
C GLN A 224 -1.68 -19.08 10.12
N GLY A 225 -2.95 -19.21 9.73
CA GLY A 225 -3.74 -20.41 10.00
C GLY A 225 -4.02 -20.60 11.49
N VAL A 226 -4.24 -19.51 12.24
CA VAL A 226 -4.60 -19.54 13.67
C VAL A 226 -6.03 -19.01 13.88
N PRO A 227 -7.08 -19.80 13.56
CA PRO A 227 -8.47 -19.32 13.54
C PRO A 227 -8.93 -18.72 14.88
N ARG A 228 -8.51 -19.29 16.01
CA ARG A 228 -8.86 -18.74 17.34
C ARG A 228 -8.33 -17.31 17.55
N ALA A 229 -7.14 -17.01 17.03
CA ALA A 229 -6.57 -15.67 17.11
C ALA A 229 -7.25 -14.72 16.12
N ALA A 230 -7.57 -15.19 14.91
CA ALA A 230 -8.34 -14.43 13.93
C ALA A 230 -9.70 -14.02 14.50
N VAL A 231 -10.51 -14.98 14.99
CA VAL A 231 -11.82 -14.72 15.61
C VAL A 231 -11.72 -13.70 16.74
N ARG A 232 -10.73 -13.86 17.64
CA ARG A 232 -10.56 -12.93 18.76
C ARG A 232 -10.32 -11.49 18.30
N ASN A 233 -9.43 -11.28 17.34
CA ASN A 233 -9.12 -9.93 16.84
C ASN A 233 -10.29 -9.35 16.05
N PHE A 234 -10.90 -10.10 15.12
CA PHE A 234 -12.05 -9.59 14.35
C PHE A 234 -13.26 -9.26 15.25
N LEU A 235 -13.55 -10.06 16.28
CA LEU A 235 -14.60 -9.71 17.24
C LEU A 235 -14.25 -8.47 18.07
N ALA A 236 -12.97 -8.27 18.41
CA ALA A 236 -12.52 -7.05 19.09
C ALA A 236 -12.68 -5.81 18.20
N ALA A 237 -12.28 -5.90 16.92
CA ALA A 237 -12.49 -4.85 15.93
C ALA A 237 -13.99 -4.54 15.73
N HIS A 238 -14.83 -5.57 15.53
CA HIS A 238 -16.28 -5.43 15.38
C HIS A 238 -16.96 -4.71 16.56
N HIS A 239 -16.50 -4.96 17.79
CA HIS A 239 -17.05 -4.38 19.01
C HIS A 239 -16.36 -3.08 19.45
N THR A 240 -15.38 -2.58 18.68
CA THR A 240 -14.68 -1.34 19.01
C THR A 240 -15.66 -0.16 19.00
N PRO A 241 -15.80 0.58 20.11
CA PRO A 241 -16.67 1.77 20.15
C PRO A 241 -16.21 2.82 19.14
N GLY A 242 -17.11 3.27 18.26
CA GLY A 242 -16.81 4.25 17.21
C GLY A 242 -16.26 3.65 15.91
N ALA A 243 -16.15 2.32 15.81
CA ALA A 243 -15.87 1.64 14.55
C ALA A 243 -16.97 1.93 13.51
N HIS A 244 -16.57 2.18 12.27
CA HIS A 244 -17.52 2.46 11.19
C HIS A 244 -18.37 1.22 10.86
N PRO A 245 -19.66 1.35 10.48
CA PRO A 245 -20.51 0.21 10.13
C PRO A 245 -19.90 -0.73 9.08
N ALA A 246 -19.22 -0.20 8.05
CA ALA A 246 -18.53 -1.02 7.04
C ALA A 246 -17.38 -1.86 7.63
N GLN A 247 -16.60 -1.31 8.56
CA GLN A 247 -15.56 -2.07 9.27
C GLN A 247 -16.20 -3.18 10.10
N ARG A 248 -17.21 -2.84 10.90
CA ARG A 248 -17.95 -3.80 11.73
C ARG A 248 -18.58 -4.93 10.92
N LEU A 249 -19.10 -4.63 9.73
CA LEU A 249 -19.64 -5.63 8.80
C LEU A 249 -18.52 -6.57 8.34
N GLY A 250 -17.42 -6.03 7.81
CA GLY A 250 -16.26 -6.81 7.38
C GLY A 250 -15.70 -7.70 8.48
N ASP A 251 -15.53 -7.15 9.68
CA ASP A 251 -15.05 -7.84 10.88
C ASP A 251 -15.99 -8.98 11.29
N ALA A 252 -17.32 -8.76 11.25
CA ALA A 252 -18.30 -9.80 11.56
C ALA A 252 -18.20 -10.98 10.60
N VAL A 253 -18.06 -10.71 9.29
CA VAL A 253 -17.88 -11.74 8.27
C VAL A 253 -16.57 -12.50 8.46
N GLN A 254 -15.47 -11.80 8.79
CA GLN A 254 -14.17 -12.42 9.02
C GLN A 254 -14.14 -13.26 10.30
N ALA A 255 -14.84 -12.83 11.34
CA ALA A 255 -15.09 -13.63 12.54
C ALA A 255 -15.91 -14.89 12.19
N ALA A 256 -16.96 -14.76 11.35
CA ALA A 256 -17.75 -15.90 10.88
C ALA A 256 -16.88 -16.94 10.15
N HIS A 257 -15.99 -16.49 9.26
CA HIS A 257 -15.01 -17.36 8.59
C HIS A 257 -14.14 -18.11 9.60
N GLY A 258 -13.55 -17.42 10.58
CA GLY A 258 -12.73 -18.06 11.61
C GLY A 258 -13.51 -19.05 12.49
N LEU A 259 -14.77 -18.76 12.81
CA LEU A 259 -15.65 -19.65 13.57
C LEU A 259 -16.02 -20.91 12.76
N ALA A 260 -16.28 -20.76 11.47
CA ALA A 260 -16.54 -21.88 10.57
C ALA A 260 -15.34 -22.84 10.50
N LEU A 261 -14.11 -22.30 10.40
CA LEU A 261 -12.87 -23.10 10.46
C LEU A 261 -12.67 -23.83 11.80
N LEU A 262 -13.29 -23.36 12.88
CA LEU A 262 -13.27 -24.04 14.19
C LEU A 262 -14.38 -25.09 14.34
N GLY A 263 -15.28 -25.20 13.36
CA GLY A 263 -16.45 -26.08 13.41
C GLY A 263 -17.67 -25.47 14.11
N ASP A 264 -17.60 -24.22 14.57
CA ASP A 264 -18.69 -23.51 15.24
C ASP A 264 -19.68 -22.91 14.23
N THR A 265 -20.23 -23.76 13.37
CA THR A 265 -21.11 -23.39 12.23
C THR A 265 -22.30 -22.54 12.65
N GLY A 266 -22.89 -22.81 13.82
CA GLY A 266 -24.03 -22.04 14.34
C GLY A 266 -23.67 -20.61 14.72
N GLU A 267 -22.49 -20.38 15.31
CA GLU A 267 -22.01 -19.02 15.64
C GLU A 267 -21.55 -18.30 14.37
N ALA A 268 -20.90 -19.01 13.45
CA ALA A 268 -20.52 -18.46 12.15
C ALA A 268 -21.74 -17.91 11.39
N ARG A 269 -22.85 -18.66 11.32
CA ARG A 269 -24.10 -18.16 10.70
C ARG A 269 -24.67 -16.95 11.44
N ARG A 270 -24.67 -16.95 12.78
CA ARG A 270 -25.10 -15.78 13.56
C ARG A 270 -24.28 -14.53 13.22
N MET A 271 -22.97 -14.67 13.05
CA MET A 271 -22.11 -13.55 12.67
C MET A 271 -22.37 -13.06 11.23
N LEU A 272 -22.74 -13.94 10.30
CA LEU A 272 -23.22 -13.54 8.98
C LEU A 272 -24.56 -12.80 9.04
N ASP A 273 -25.49 -13.23 9.90
CA ASP A 273 -26.75 -12.50 10.13
C ASP A 273 -26.50 -11.11 10.73
N VAL A 274 -25.54 -10.99 11.66
CA VAL A 274 -25.09 -9.70 12.22
C VAL A 274 -24.50 -8.81 11.13
N ALA A 275 -23.69 -9.35 10.23
CA ALA A 275 -23.15 -8.61 9.10
C ALA A 275 -24.26 -8.12 8.15
N ALA A 276 -25.21 -8.99 7.80
CA ALA A 276 -26.34 -8.64 6.95
C ALA A 276 -27.19 -7.49 7.53
N ALA A 277 -27.36 -7.46 8.85
CA ALA A 277 -28.08 -6.38 9.53
C ALA A 277 -27.38 -5.00 9.46
N LEU A 278 -26.07 -4.96 9.14
CA LEU A 278 -25.28 -3.74 8.99
C LEU A 278 -25.19 -3.23 7.55
N GLU A 279 -25.69 -3.97 6.56
CA GLU A 279 -25.48 -3.68 5.13
C GLU A 279 -25.93 -2.27 4.73
N GLU A 280 -27.10 -1.82 5.21
CA GLU A 280 -27.63 -0.51 4.85
C GLU A 280 -26.76 0.62 5.44
N ASP A 281 -26.40 0.52 6.71
CA ASP A 281 -25.54 1.51 7.38
C ASP A 281 -24.12 1.53 6.78
N ALA A 282 -23.64 0.36 6.35
CA ALA A 282 -22.32 0.20 5.70
C ALA A 282 -22.23 0.82 4.30
N ARG A 283 -23.36 1.24 3.68
CA ARG A 283 -23.33 1.99 2.41
C ARG A 283 -22.79 3.40 2.54
N SER A 284 -22.73 3.93 3.76
CA SER A 284 -22.09 5.23 4.04
C SER A 284 -20.59 5.19 3.72
N GLN A 285 -20.01 6.35 3.40
CA GLN A 285 -18.61 6.44 2.99
C GLN A 285 -17.69 5.92 4.10
N ALA A 286 -16.93 4.85 3.79
CA ALA A 286 -15.97 4.27 4.70
C ALA A 286 -14.85 5.27 5.09
N PRO A 287 -14.23 5.12 6.27
CA PRO A 287 -13.07 5.90 6.68
C PRO A 287 -11.93 5.78 5.67
N GLY A 288 -11.09 6.82 5.55
CA GLY A 288 -9.94 6.81 4.65
C GLY A 288 -8.93 5.68 4.93
N THR A 289 -8.79 5.27 6.19
CA THR A 289 -7.97 4.12 6.63
C THR A 289 -8.51 2.77 6.12
N ALA A 290 -9.75 2.73 5.63
CA ALA A 290 -10.49 1.55 5.21
C ALA A 290 -11.26 1.76 3.88
N TYR A 291 -10.72 2.60 2.98
CA TYR A 291 -11.41 3.09 1.78
C TYR A 291 -11.90 1.98 0.83
N TRP A 292 -11.30 0.79 0.90
CA TRP A 292 -11.63 -0.36 0.07
C TRP A 292 -12.90 -1.09 0.53
N LEU A 293 -13.42 -0.80 1.73
CA LEU A 293 -14.64 -1.40 2.28
C LEU A 293 -15.90 -0.86 1.59
N THR A 294 -16.05 -1.22 0.32
CA THR A 294 -17.26 -0.97 -0.47
C THR A 294 -18.27 -2.10 -0.26
N PRO A 295 -19.57 -1.88 -0.54
CA PRO A 295 -20.57 -2.95 -0.51
C PRO A 295 -20.16 -4.18 -1.32
N ASP A 296 -19.56 -3.97 -2.51
CA ASP A 296 -19.12 -5.06 -3.37
C ASP A 296 -17.89 -5.80 -2.82
N TYR A 297 -16.96 -5.09 -2.18
CA TYR A 297 -15.77 -5.71 -1.56
C TYR A 297 -16.17 -6.75 -0.50
N HIS A 298 -17.24 -6.51 0.27
CA HIS A 298 -17.70 -7.44 1.30
C HIS A 298 -18.05 -8.83 0.75
N HIS A 299 -18.42 -8.96 -0.53
CA HIS A 299 -18.66 -10.26 -1.16
C HIS A 299 -17.41 -11.17 -1.12
N LEU A 300 -16.20 -10.60 -1.20
CA LEU A 300 -14.97 -11.38 -1.11
C LEU A 300 -14.86 -12.12 0.23
N ASN A 301 -15.05 -11.40 1.33
CA ASN A 301 -15.00 -11.97 2.68
C ASN A 301 -16.18 -12.91 2.96
N ILE A 302 -17.38 -12.60 2.46
CA ILE A 302 -18.56 -13.48 2.60
C ILE A 302 -18.29 -14.80 1.87
N GLY A 303 -17.69 -14.74 0.69
CA GLY A 303 -17.28 -15.91 -0.07
C GLY A 303 -16.32 -16.83 0.69
N LEU A 304 -15.32 -16.27 1.39
CA LEU A 304 -14.43 -17.06 2.25
C LEU A 304 -15.19 -17.71 3.41
N ALA A 305 -16.08 -16.97 4.09
CA ALA A 305 -16.87 -17.51 5.20
C ALA A 305 -17.77 -18.67 4.75
N LEU A 306 -18.45 -18.53 3.61
CA LEU A 306 -19.29 -19.57 3.03
C LEU A 306 -18.48 -20.79 2.58
N LEU A 307 -17.27 -20.58 2.04
CA LEU A 307 -16.37 -21.69 1.70
C LEU A 307 -15.98 -22.49 2.95
N ALA A 308 -15.67 -21.82 4.06
CA ALA A 308 -15.37 -22.49 5.33
C ALA A 308 -16.59 -23.19 5.96
N LEU A 309 -17.81 -22.78 5.59
CA LEU A 309 -19.08 -23.46 5.94
C LEU A 309 -19.44 -24.61 4.99
N GLU A 310 -18.57 -24.95 4.04
CA GLU A 310 -18.79 -25.98 3.01
C GLU A 310 -19.93 -25.63 2.03
N GLU A 311 -20.28 -24.35 1.90
CA GLU A 311 -21.31 -23.85 0.97
C GLU A 311 -20.70 -23.44 -0.39
N GLY A 312 -20.03 -24.38 -1.04
CA GLY A 312 -19.16 -24.12 -2.21
C GLY A 312 -19.81 -23.33 -3.35
N ARG A 313 -21.08 -23.59 -3.69
CA ARG A 313 -21.80 -22.86 -4.75
C ARG A 313 -22.00 -21.38 -4.39
N ALA A 314 -22.53 -21.11 -3.19
CA ALA A 314 -22.76 -19.74 -2.73
C ALA A 314 -21.43 -19.00 -2.56
N ALA A 315 -20.40 -19.68 -2.04
CA ALA A 315 -19.06 -19.14 -1.95
C ALA A 315 -18.51 -18.70 -3.32
N ALA A 316 -18.65 -19.53 -4.36
CA ALA A 316 -18.20 -19.21 -5.72
C ALA A 316 -18.94 -18.00 -6.32
N GLU A 317 -20.24 -17.87 -6.07
CA GLU A 317 -21.05 -16.73 -6.51
C GLU A 317 -20.56 -15.42 -5.89
N HIS A 318 -20.35 -15.40 -4.58
CA HIS A 318 -19.84 -14.23 -3.86
C HIS A 318 -18.41 -13.87 -4.28
N LEU A 319 -17.49 -14.84 -4.36
CA LEU A 319 -16.10 -14.60 -4.77
C LEU A 319 -16.03 -14.07 -6.21
N ARG A 320 -16.82 -14.63 -7.14
CA ARG A 320 -16.85 -14.16 -8.53
C ARG A 320 -17.41 -12.73 -8.64
N HIS A 321 -18.47 -12.42 -7.89
CA HIS A 321 -19.02 -11.06 -7.84
C HIS A 321 -17.98 -10.07 -7.32
N GLY A 322 -17.41 -10.33 -6.14
CA GLY A 322 -16.44 -9.43 -5.51
C GLY A 322 -15.17 -9.23 -6.34
N LEU A 323 -14.63 -10.30 -6.96
CA LEU A 323 -13.46 -10.18 -7.83
C LEU A 323 -13.79 -9.43 -9.13
N GLY A 324 -14.98 -9.64 -9.68
CA GLY A 324 -15.42 -9.00 -10.93
C GLY A 324 -15.70 -7.50 -10.80
N THR A 325 -15.94 -7.00 -9.59
CA THR A 325 -16.22 -5.58 -9.29
C THR A 325 -15.00 -4.81 -8.81
N LEU A 326 -13.85 -5.47 -8.63
CA LEU A 326 -12.61 -4.78 -8.29
C LEU A 326 -12.23 -3.77 -9.40
N PRO A 327 -11.69 -2.60 -9.01
CA PRO A 327 -10.99 -1.70 -9.92
C PRO A 327 -9.91 -2.44 -10.74
N ALA A 328 -9.73 -2.06 -12.00
CA ALA A 328 -8.83 -2.77 -12.93
C ALA A 328 -7.36 -2.80 -12.45
N ASP A 329 -6.94 -1.76 -11.73
CA ASP A 329 -5.62 -1.63 -11.11
C ASP A 329 -5.44 -2.52 -9.87
N GLN A 330 -6.52 -3.03 -9.28
CA GLN A 330 -6.50 -3.93 -8.12
C GLN A 330 -6.64 -5.42 -8.49
N HIS A 331 -6.91 -5.76 -9.75
CA HIS A 331 -7.08 -7.16 -10.18
C HIS A 331 -5.82 -8.01 -9.96
N GLY A 332 -4.65 -7.38 -10.01
CA GLY A 332 -3.36 -8.02 -9.79
C GLY A 332 -2.78 -7.85 -8.38
N ALA A 333 -3.52 -7.22 -7.46
CA ALA A 333 -2.99 -6.89 -6.15
C ALA A 333 -2.62 -8.15 -5.35
N GLU A 334 -1.56 -8.07 -4.54
CA GLU A 334 -1.06 -9.21 -3.77
C GLU A 334 -2.12 -9.71 -2.77
N TRP A 335 -2.81 -8.79 -2.07
CA TRP A 335 -3.93 -9.12 -1.19
C TRP A 335 -5.08 -9.85 -1.90
N ALA A 336 -5.30 -9.65 -3.21
CA ALA A 336 -6.41 -10.25 -3.94
C ALA A 336 -6.20 -11.75 -4.25
N GLN A 337 -4.94 -12.22 -4.21
CA GLN A 337 -4.57 -13.59 -4.60
C GLN A 337 -5.29 -14.66 -3.79
N GLU A 338 -5.57 -14.42 -2.51
CA GLU A 338 -6.27 -15.39 -1.67
C GLU A 338 -7.70 -15.68 -2.13
N TYR A 339 -8.40 -14.65 -2.64
CA TYR A 339 -9.77 -14.78 -3.12
C TYR A 339 -9.81 -15.51 -4.47
N HIS A 340 -8.83 -15.26 -5.35
CA HIS A 340 -8.65 -16.04 -6.57
C HIS A 340 -8.41 -17.53 -6.27
N MET A 341 -7.52 -17.83 -5.32
CA MET A 341 -7.27 -19.21 -4.88
C MET A 341 -8.51 -19.85 -4.24
N ALA A 342 -9.30 -19.10 -3.46
CA ALA A 342 -10.55 -19.58 -2.90
C ALA A 342 -11.57 -19.91 -4.00
N LEU A 343 -11.72 -19.04 -5.01
CA LEU A 343 -12.63 -19.27 -6.13
C LEU A 343 -12.24 -20.53 -6.91
N HIS A 344 -10.96 -20.68 -7.25
CA HIS A 344 -10.46 -21.88 -7.91
C HIS A 344 -10.73 -23.17 -7.12
N ARG A 345 -10.58 -23.14 -5.78
CA ARG A 345 -10.93 -24.29 -4.92
C ARG A 345 -12.41 -24.62 -4.99
N THR A 346 -13.29 -23.62 -4.99
CA THR A 346 -14.75 -23.83 -5.06
C THR A 346 -15.15 -24.47 -6.39
N GLU A 347 -14.54 -24.04 -7.50
CA GLU A 347 -14.85 -24.53 -8.84
C GLU A 347 -14.28 -25.92 -9.12
N ALA A 348 -13.17 -26.30 -8.47
CA ALA A 348 -12.60 -27.64 -8.59
C ALA A 348 -13.41 -28.74 -7.88
N HIS A 349 -14.29 -28.38 -6.94
CA HIS A 349 -15.11 -29.30 -6.14
C HIS A 349 -16.61 -29.23 -6.46
N ALA A 350 -17.01 -28.37 -7.40
CA ALA A 350 -18.38 -28.24 -7.92
C ALA A 350 -18.61 -29.22 -9.08
#